data_AF-A0A9P4S501-F1
#
_entry.id   AF-A0A9P4S501-F1
#
_cell.length_a   1.000
_cell.length_b   1.000
_cell.length_c   1.000
_cell.angle_alpha   90.00
_cell.angle_beta   90.00
_cell.angle_gamma   90.00
#
_symmetry.space_group_name_H-M   'P 1'
#
loop_
_entity.id
_entity.type
_entity.pdbx_description
1 polymer ?
#
loop_
_entity_poly.entity_id
_entity_poly.type
_entity_poly.pdbx_seq_one_letter_code
_entity_poly.pdbx_strand_id
1 'polypeptide(L)'
;MSDLTIADLTFISREELSKLLRTSSSAAGSNISEPFESTLETTPSDVPQPADATVIAPKDSEIAIIDVRDGDHVGGHIKNSIHAPSSELDYRMPELVRTLKNKDTIVFHCALSQQRGPSAALRYLREKKRLEGKKEGEENGQKVLVLDGGFVKWQEAYGKDKDLTEAYEEDIWKFGY
;
A
#
# COMPACT_ATOMS: atom_id res chain seq x y z
N MET A 1 -0.07 -25.48 -15.27
CA MET A 1 0.05 -24.07 -14.86
C MET A 1 0.21 -24.08 -13.36
N SER A 2 1.17 -23.35 -12.78
CA SER A 2 1.27 -23.27 -11.33
C SER A 2 0.03 -22.59 -10.79
N ASP A 3 -0.84 -23.37 -10.16
CA ASP A 3 -2.04 -22.88 -9.49
C ASP A 3 -1.57 -22.22 -8.20
N LEU A 4 -1.41 -20.89 -8.22
CA LEU A 4 -1.14 -20.11 -7.02
C LEU A 4 -2.24 -20.42 -5.98
N THR A 5 -1.79 -20.84 -4.79
CA THR A 5 -2.65 -21.18 -3.65
C THR A 5 -2.39 -20.22 -2.49
N ILE A 6 -3.26 -20.28 -1.48
CA ILE A 6 -3.08 -19.50 -0.24
C ILE A 6 -1.79 -19.92 0.50
N ALA A 7 -1.33 -21.16 0.34
CA ALA A 7 -0.12 -21.65 0.99
C ALA A 7 1.16 -21.00 0.44
N ASP A 8 1.11 -20.44 -0.76
CA ASP A 8 2.24 -19.74 -1.39
C ASP A 8 2.33 -18.27 -0.94
N LEU A 9 1.34 -17.78 -0.19
CA LEU A 9 1.34 -16.41 0.32
C LEU A 9 2.30 -16.29 1.50
N THR A 10 3.06 -15.20 1.48
CA THR A 10 3.95 -14.85 2.59
C THR A 10 3.19 -13.99 3.58
N PHE A 11 3.35 -14.28 4.87
CA PHE A 11 2.74 -13.50 5.95
C PHE A 11 3.81 -12.62 6.61
N ILE A 12 3.41 -11.42 7.04
CA ILE A 12 4.25 -10.49 7.79
C ILE A 12 3.64 -10.24 9.17
N SER A 13 4.48 -10.17 10.19
CA SER A 13 4.03 -9.84 11.55
C SER A 13 3.79 -8.33 11.71
N ARG A 14 2.93 -7.95 12.67
CA ARG A 14 2.70 -6.53 13.02
C ARG A 14 3.99 -5.84 13.49
N GLU A 15 4.88 -6.58 14.16
CA GLU A 15 6.17 -6.07 14.64
C GLU A 15 7.11 -5.75 13.47
N GLU A 16 7.14 -6.59 12.44
CA GLU A 16 7.93 -6.33 11.23
C GLU A 16 7.33 -5.20 10.41
N LEU A 17 6.02 -5.19 10.21
CA LEU A 17 5.34 -4.14 9.46
C LEU A 17 5.53 -2.76 10.12
N SER A 18 5.38 -2.67 11.44
CA SER A 18 5.60 -1.40 12.15
C SER A 18 7.04 -0.90 12.03
N LYS A 19 8.05 -1.78 12.10
CA LYS A 19 9.46 -1.43 11.87
C LYS A 19 9.68 -0.92 10.44
N LEU A 20 9.08 -1.57 9.45
CA LEU A 20 9.15 -1.14 8.05
C LEU A 20 8.54 0.25 7.85
N LEU A 21 7.36 0.50 8.42
CA LEU A 21 6.68 1.80 8.35
C LEU A 21 7.46 2.92 9.05
N ARG A 22 8.07 2.64 10.20
CA ARG A 22 8.92 3.63 10.89
C ARG A 22 10.19 3.93 10.12
N THR A 23 10.79 2.92 9.51
CA THR A 23 12.00 3.08 8.68
C THR A 23 11.71 3.91 7.44
N SER A 24 10.59 3.65 6.75
CA SER A 24 10.19 4.42 5.57
C SER A 24 9.78 5.85 5.92
N SER A 25 9.14 6.08 7.06
CA SER A 25 8.80 7.42 7.56
C SER A 25 10.05 8.22 7.94
N SER A 26 11.04 7.58 8.59
CA SER A 26 12.30 8.23 8.96
C SER A 26 13.17 8.62 7.76
N ALA A 27 13.09 7.87 6.65
CA ALA A 27 13.84 8.20 5.43
C ALA A 27 13.27 9.45 4.71
N ALA A 28 11.95 9.67 4.80
CA ALA A 28 11.28 10.80 4.16
C ALA A 28 11.56 12.17 4.82
N GLY A 29 12.05 12.19 6.07
CA GLY A 29 12.22 13.41 6.87
C GLY A 29 13.52 14.21 6.67
N SER A 30 14.40 13.85 5.74
CA SER A 30 15.77 14.42 5.66
C SER A 30 16.04 15.42 4.52
N ASN A 31 15.04 15.85 3.75
CA ASN A 31 15.26 16.79 2.64
C ASN A 31 14.22 17.91 2.56
N ILE A 32 14.26 18.91 3.46
CA ILE A 32 13.78 20.28 3.14
C ILE A 32 14.57 21.32 3.96
N SER A 33 15.40 22.12 3.28
CA SER A 33 15.30 23.60 3.30
C SER A 33 16.45 24.25 2.53
N GLU A 34 16.14 24.94 1.43
CA GLU A 34 16.52 26.36 1.25
C GLU A 34 15.41 27.08 0.44
N PRO A 35 15.08 28.34 0.76
CA PRO A 35 14.04 29.09 0.09
C PRO A 35 14.64 29.88 -1.08
N PHE A 36 14.25 29.59 -2.33
CA PHE A 36 14.58 30.47 -3.44
C PHE A 36 13.45 31.48 -3.68
N GLU A 37 13.86 32.73 -3.56
CA GLU A 37 13.09 33.97 -3.59
C GLU A 37 12.49 34.22 -4.99
N SER A 38 11.25 34.74 -4.99
CA SER A 38 10.46 35.04 -6.18
C SER A 38 10.90 36.36 -6.82
N THR A 39 11.21 36.37 -8.11
CA THR A 39 11.23 37.60 -8.91
C THR A 39 10.64 37.33 -10.31
N LEU A 40 9.68 38.17 -10.67
CA LEU A 40 8.91 38.21 -11.91
C LEU A 40 9.80 38.59 -13.11
N GLU A 41 9.57 38.01 -14.30
CA GLU A 41 9.20 38.74 -15.54
C GLU A 41 9.27 37.90 -16.84
N THR A 42 8.22 38.07 -17.64
CA THR A 42 8.19 38.27 -19.11
C THR A 42 8.59 37.13 -20.08
N THR A 43 7.58 36.57 -20.75
CA THR A 43 7.62 35.88 -22.07
C THR A 43 8.01 36.87 -23.19
N PRO A 44 8.70 36.48 -24.30
CA PRO A 44 8.06 35.61 -25.32
C PRO A 44 8.98 34.70 -26.16
N SER A 45 8.33 33.69 -26.77
CA SER A 45 8.67 33.05 -28.05
C SER A 45 10.06 32.42 -28.22
N ASP A 46 10.16 31.12 -27.94
CA ASP A 46 10.84 30.18 -28.84
C ASP A 46 10.33 28.76 -28.61
N VAL A 47 10.13 27.98 -29.68
CA VAL A 47 9.72 26.57 -29.61
C VAL A 47 10.98 25.71 -29.62
N PRO A 48 11.24 24.97 -28.54
CA PRO A 48 11.88 23.67 -28.68
C PRO A 48 10.99 22.59 -28.06
N GLN A 49 10.64 21.62 -28.89
CA GLN A 49 10.09 20.32 -28.52
C GLN A 49 11.05 19.62 -27.54
N PRO A 50 10.63 19.19 -26.33
CA PRO A 50 11.43 18.29 -25.52
C PRO A 50 10.93 16.85 -25.71
N ALA A 51 11.80 16.05 -26.33
CA ALA A 51 11.78 14.60 -26.23
C ALA A 51 11.98 14.16 -24.77
N ASP A 52 11.31 13.08 -24.38
CA ASP A 52 11.61 12.21 -23.25
C ASP A 52 11.94 12.89 -21.91
N ALA A 53 10.98 13.65 -21.38
CA ALA A 53 10.90 13.84 -19.93
C ALA A 53 10.45 12.51 -19.30
N THR A 54 11.42 11.62 -19.03
CA THR A 54 11.23 10.56 -18.04
C THR A 54 11.05 11.27 -16.72
N VAL A 55 9.79 11.57 -16.39
CA VAL A 55 9.39 11.99 -15.05
C VAL A 55 9.71 10.77 -14.17
N ILE A 56 10.91 10.77 -13.59
CA ILE A 56 11.23 9.90 -12.47
C ILE A 56 10.35 10.42 -11.34
N ALA A 57 9.11 9.92 -11.32
CA ALA A 57 8.23 10.13 -10.20
C ALA A 57 9.03 9.75 -8.94
N PRO A 58 9.02 10.58 -7.89
CA PRO A 58 9.66 10.21 -6.64
C PRO A 58 9.19 8.80 -6.27
N LYS A 59 10.13 7.96 -5.82
CA LYS A 59 9.86 6.58 -5.41
C LYS A 59 9.05 6.63 -4.11
N ASP A 60 7.83 7.12 -4.21
CA ASP A 60 6.96 7.44 -3.10
C ASP A 60 6.55 6.13 -2.46
N SER A 61 7.10 5.87 -1.28
CA SER A 61 6.83 4.72 -0.42
C SER A 61 6.99 3.38 -1.12
N GLU A 62 8.11 2.72 -0.80
CA GLU A 62 8.41 1.34 -1.20
C GLU A 62 7.31 0.33 -0.81
N ILE A 63 6.48 0.68 0.18
CA ILE A 63 5.45 -0.17 0.76
C ILE A 63 4.06 0.45 0.53
N ALA A 64 3.10 -0.37 0.14
CA ALA A 64 1.67 -0.05 0.11
C ALA A 64 0.89 -1.02 1.00
N ILE A 65 -0.02 -0.51 1.82
CA ILE A 65 -0.88 -1.30 2.69
C ILE A 65 -2.30 -1.24 2.14
N ILE A 66 -2.92 -2.39 1.93
CA ILE A 66 -4.26 -2.52 1.38
C ILE A 66 -5.18 -3.08 2.46
N ASP A 67 -6.11 -2.25 2.89
CA ASP A 67 -7.16 -2.64 3.83
C ASP A 67 -8.38 -3.13 3.05
N VAL A 68 -8.71 -4.41 3.19
CA VAL A 68 -9.85 -5.03 2.49
C VAL A 68 -11.08 -5.24 3.38
N ARG A 69 -11.15 -4.53 4.52
CA ARG A 69 -12.35 -4.48 5.35
C ARG A 69 -13.49 -3.76 4.64
N ASP A 70 -14.71 -4.17 4.93
CA ASP A 70 -15.93 -3.57 4.39
C ASP A 70 -16.47 -2.58 5.43
N GLY A 71 -17.65 -2.84 6.01
CA GLY A 71 -18.20 -2.02 7.10
C GLY A 71 -17.38 -2.05 8.39
N ASP A 72 -16.53 -3.07 8.56
CA ASP A 72 -15.62 -3.25 9.70
C ASP A 72 -14.33 -2.41 9.61
N HIS A 73 -14.25 -1.48 8.66
CA HIS A 73 -13.18 -0.49 8.56
C HIS A 73 -13.26 0.61 9.64
N VAL A 74 -14.43 0.80 10.26
CA VAL A 74 -14.67 1.80 11.30
C VAL A 74 -13.82 1.49 12.56
N GLY A 75 -13.42 2.54 13.29
CA GLY A 75 -12.64 2.41 14.53
C GLY A 75 -11.13 2.50 14.35
N GLY A 76 -10.67 2.77 13.13
CA GLY A 76 -9.28 3.08 12.83
C GLY A 76 -8.71 2.21 11.72
N HIS A 77 -7.62 2.69 11.11
CA HIS A 77 -6.91 2.01 10.05
C HIS A 77 -5.41 2.32 10.12
N ILE A 78 -4.60 1.48 9.46
CA ILE A 78 -3.16 1.69 9.39
C ILE A 78 -2.89 2.96 8.58
N LYS A 79 -1.99 3.81 9.06
CA LYS A 79 -1.65 5.07 8.42
C LYS A 79 -1.21 4.86 6.96
N ASN A 80 -1.69 5.72 6.07
CA ASN A 80 -1.45 5.66 4.62
C ASN A 80 -1.93 4.35 3.95
N SER A 81 -2.83 3.59 4.59
CA SER A 81 -3.43 2.43 3.93
C SER A 81 -4.41 2.87 2.84
N ILE A 82 -4.50 2.07 1.79
CA ILE A 82 -5.50 2.21 0.73
C ILE A 82 -6.67 1.32 1.10
N HIS A 83 -7.84 1.93 1.27
CA HIS A 83 -9.08 1.21 1.52
C HIS A 83 -9.65 0.65 0.20
N ALA A 84 -9.70 -0.68 0.11
CA ALA A 84 -10.21 -1.42 -1.04
C ALA A 84 -11.14 -2.55 -0.53
N PRO A 85 -12.42 -2.23 -0.25
CA PRO A 85 -13.37 -3.17 0.36
C PRO A 85 -13.46 -4.49 -0.40
N SER A 86 -13.58 -5.61 0.32
CA SER A 86 -13.61 -6.94 -0.31
C SER A 86 -14.78 -7.12 -1.28
N SER A 87 -15.91 -6.47 -1.00
CA SER A 87 -17.09 -6.39 -1.87
C SER A 87 -16.84 -5.70 -3.21
N GLU A 88 -15.84 -4.83 -3.29
CA GLU A 88 -15.50 -4.05 -4.48
C GLU A 88 -14.28 -4.57 -5.24
N LEU A 89 -13.52 -5.48 -4.62
CA LEU A 89 -12.24 -5.95 -5.14
C LEU A 89 -12.35 -6.53 -6.55
N ASP A 90 -13.46 -7.20 -6.89
CA ASP A 90 -13.59 -7.89 -8.19
C ASP A 90 -13.51 -6.93 -9.38
N TYR A 91 -14.05 -5.73 -9.26
CA TYR A 91 -13.99 -4.72 -10.33
C TYR A 91 -12.85 -3.71 -10.15
N ARG A 92 -12.38 -3.49 -8.91
CA ARG A 92 -11.26 -2.57 -8.62
C ARG A 92 -9.88 -3.20 -8.80
N MET A 93 -9.77 -4.54 -8.84
CA MET A 93 -8.47 -5.23 -8.95
C MET A 93 -7.60 -4.76 -10.12
N PRO A 94 -8.13 -4.57 -11.36
CA PRO A 94 -7.29 -4.15 -12.48
C PRO A 94 -6.71 -2.74 -12.29
N GLU A 95 -7.47 -1.85 -11.67
CA GLU A 95 -7.02 -0.50 -11.31
C GLU A 95 -5.98 -0.57 -10.19
N LEU A 96 -6.24 -1.38 -9.16
CA LEU A 96 -5.34 -1.58 -8.04
C LEU A 96 -3.96 -2.08 -8.51
N VAL A 97 -3.91 -3.06 -9.42
CA VAL A 97 -2.66 -3.56 -10.02
C VAL A 97 -1.91 -2.46 -10.76
N ARG A 98 -2.60 -1.58 -11.48
CA ARG A 98 -1.96 -0.47 -12.21
C ARG A 98 -1.38 0.57 -11.26
N THR A 99 -2.14 0.95 -10.23
CA THR A 99 -1.71 1.94 -9.23
C THR A 99 -0.55 1.42 -8.39
N LEU A 100 -0.56 0.14 -8.05
CA LEU A 100 0.48 -0.47 -7.22
C LEU A 100 1.69 -0.95 -8.02
N LYS A 101 1.72 -0.82 -9.35
CA LYS A 101 2.81 -1.33 -10.19
C LYS A 101 4.21 -0.84 -9.78
N ASN A 102 4.30 0.39 -9.28
CA ASN A 102 5.57 1.03 -8.90
C ASN A 102 5.98 0.78 -7.43
N LYS A 103 5.23 -0.04 -6.70
CA LYS A 103 5.49 -0.34 -5.29
C LYS A 103 6.29 -1.63 -5.17
N ASP A 104 7.28 -1.69 -4.29
CA ASP A 104 8.12 -2.88 -4.16
C ASP A 104 7.52 -3.89 -3.16
N THR A 105 6.72 -3.43 -2.20
CA THR A 105 6.03 -4.30 -1.23
C THR A 105 4.56 -3.92 -1.10
N ILE A 106 3.67 -4.90 -1.20
CA ILE A 106 2.22 -4.74 -0.99
C ILE A 106 1.81 -5.64 0.16
N VAL A 107 1.15 -5.06 1.16
CA VAL A 107 0.65 -5.79 2.33
C VAL A 107 -0.86 -5.74 2.35
N PHE A 108 -1.52 -6.88 2.20
CA PHE A 108 -2.97 -7.01 2.34
C PHE A 108 -3.34 -7.35 3.78
N HIS A 109 -4.43 -6.77 4.29
CA HIS A 109 -5.00 -7.17 5.57
C HIS A 109 -6.52 -7.03 5.59
N CYS A 110 -7.18 -7.77 6.47
CA CYS A 110 -8.56 -7.47 6.85
C CYS A 110 -8.65 -7.24 8.36
N ALA A 111 -9.79 -7.50 9.00
CA ALA A 111 -9.90 -7.43 10.45
C ALA A 111 -9.05 -8.49 11.15
N LEU A 112 -9.18 -9.77 10.75
CA LEU A 112 -8.45 -10.90 11.33
C LEU A 112 -7.41 -11.53 10.39
N SER A 113 -7.42 -11.14 9.12
CA SER A 113 -6.61 -11.70 8.02
C SER A 113 -6.72 -13.22 7.80
N GLN A 114 -7.84 -13.84 8.15
CA GLN A 114 -8.04 -15.31 8.00
C GLN A 114 -8.64 -15.73 6.65
N GLN A 115 -9.45 -14.86 6.02
CA GLN A 115 -10.18 -15.20 4.79
C GLN A 115 -10.08 -14.10 3.73
N ARG A 116 -10.58 -12.89 4.03
CA ARG A 116 -10.61 -11.77 3.07
C ARG A 116 -9.19 -11.30 2.68
N GLY A 117 -8.28 -11.14 3.64
CA GLY A 117 -6.89 -10.74 3.38
C GLY A 117 -6.14 -11.69 2.43
N PRO A 118 -6.03 -12.99 2.76
CA PRO A 118 -5.39 -13.97 1.88
C PRO A 118 -6.07 -14.11 0.51
N SER A 119 -7.41 -14.09 0.48
CA SER A 119 -8.15 -14.14 -0.79
C SER A 119 -7.86 -12.94 -1.69
N ALA A 120 -7.80 -11.73 -1.12
CA ALA A 120 -7.48 -10.51 -1.84
C ALA A 120 -6.06 -10.54 -2.42
N ALA A 121 -5.07 -10.92 -1.61
CA ALA A 121 -3.68 -11.08 -2.05
C ALA A 121 -3.55 -12.08 -3.20
N LEU A 122 -4.26 -13.21 -3.11
CA LEU A 122 -4.25 -14.22 -4.16
C LEU A 122 -4.92 -13.72 -5.45
N ARG A 123 -6.04 -13.01 -5.35
CA ARG A 123 -6.71 -12.39 -6.51
C ARG A 123 -5.81 -11.34 -7.17
N TYR A 124 -5.12 -10.53 -6.37
CA TYR A 124 -4.16 -9.55 -6.87
C TYR A 124 -3.04 -10.21 -7.65
N LEU A 125 -2.42 -11.27 -7.12
CA LEU A 125 -1.36 -12.02 -7.83
C LEU A 125 -1.86 -12.62 -9.14
N ARG A 126 -3.08 -13.18 -9.16
CA ARG A 126 -3.69 -13.74 -10.37
C ARG A 126 -3.96 -12.66 -11.41
N GLU A 127 -4.51 -11.52 -10.99
CA GLU A 127 -4.81 -10.40 -11.87
C GLU A 127 -3.55 -9.73 -12.41
N LYS A 128 -2.53 -9.56 -11.57
CA LYS A 128 -1.20 -9.10 -11.97
C LYS A 128 -0.62 -10.00 -13.07
N LYS A 129 -0.60 -11.31 -12.85
CA LYS A 129 -0.15 -12.31 -13.85
C LYS A 129 -0.97 -12.23 -15.15
N ARG A 130 -2.28 -11.99 -15.05
CA ARG A 130 -3.17 -11.86 -16.21
C ARG A 130 -2.86 -10.60 -17.02
N LEU A 131 -2.59 -9.47 -16.35
CA LEU A 131 -2.33 -8.17 -16.97
C LEU A 131 -0.91 -8.03 -17.51
N GLU A 132 0.09 -8.58 -16.82
CA GLU A 132 1.49 -8.52 -17.24
C GLU A 132 1.77 -9.50 -18.41
N GLY A 133 0.94 -10.53 -18.58
CA GLY A 133 1.07 -11.52 -19.66
C GLY A 133 2.39 -12.31 -19.56
N LYS A 134 2.66 -13.20 -20.53
CA LYS A 134 3.94 -13.93 -20.64
C LYS A 134 5.12 -13.02 -21.03
N LYS A 135 5.25 -11.83 -20.44
CA LYS A 135 6.49 -11.06 -20.52
C LYS A 135 7.50 -11.72 -19.59
N GLU A 136 8.09 -12.80 -20.07
CA GLU A 136 9.30 -13.40 -19.49
C GLU A 136 10.37 -12.29 -19.43
N GLY A 137 10.61 -11.73 -18.25
CA GLY A 137 11.68 -10.76 -18.02
C GLY A 137 11.35 -9.56 -17.12
N GLU A 138 10.08 -9.24 -16.89
CA GLU A 138 9.66 -8.17 -15.96
C GLU A 138 8.78 -8.74 -14.84
N GLU A 139 9.26 -9.75 -14.12
CA GLU A 139 8.81 -9.89 -12.73
C GLU A 139 9.40 -8.70 -11.98
N ASN A 140 8.70 -7.57 -12.00
CA ASN A 140 8.92 -6.52 -11.02
C ASN A 140 8.77 -7.25 -9.68
N GLY A 141 9.89 -7.47 -8.98
CA GLY A 141 10.07 -8.32 -7.78
C GLY A 141 9.28 -7.84 -6.55
N GLN A 142 8.10 -7.30 -6.79
CA GLN A 142 7.12 -6.81 -5.86
C GLN A 142 6.66 -7.96 -4.96
N LYS A 143 6.88 -7.76 -3.68
CA LYS A 143 6.52 -8.73 -2.63
C LYS A 143 5.08 -8.51 -2.23
N VAL A 144 4.25 -9.53 -2.40
CA VAL A 144 2.86 -9.52 -1.90
C VAL A 144 2.82 -10.28 -0.58
N LEU A 145 2.45 -9.57 0.48
CA LEU A 145 2.43 -10.06 1.86
C LEU A 145 1.00 -9.96 2.42
N VAL A 146 0.71 -10.76 3.43
CA VAL A 146 -0.52 -10.67 4.22
C VAL A 146 -0.17 -10.38 5.68
N LEU A 147 -0.79 -9.36 6.27
CA LEU A 147 -0.56 -9.04 7.69
C LEU A 147 -1.23 -10.09 8.56
N ASP A 148 -0.44 -10.83 9.35
CA ASP A 148 -0.99 -11.81 10.29
C ASP A 148 -1.82 -11.14 11.40
N GLY A 149 -2.98 -11.73 11.69
CA GLY A 149 -3.91 -11.24 12.72
C GLY A 149 -4.68 -9.97 12.38
N GLY A 150 -4.46 -9.41 11.19
CA GLY A 150 -5.20 -8.28 10.66
C GLY A 150 -5.17 -7.02 11.54
N PHE A 151 -6.16 -6.16 11.35
CA PHE A 151 -6.26 -4.90 12.09
C PHE A 151 -6.54 -5.11 13.59
N VAL A 152 -7.20 -6.21 13.98
CA VAL A 152 -7.48 -6.52 15.39
C VAL A 152 -6.19 -6.65 16.20
N LYS A 153 -5.25 -7.48 15.74
CA LYS A 153 -3.94 -7.60 16.41
C LYS A 153 -3.07 -6.36 16.25
N TRP A 154 -3.26 -5.60 15.17
CA TRP A 154 -2.54 -4.34 14.96
C TRP A 154 -2.94 -3.31 16.00
N GLN A 155 -4.25 -3.08 16.18
CA GLN A 155 -4.74 -2.03 17.07
C GLN A 155 -4.45 -2.34 18.55
N GLU A 156 -4.41 -3.62 18.95
CA GLU A 156 -3.98 -4.02 20.30
C GLU A 156 -2.57 -3.53 20.63
N ALA A 157 -1.67 -3.54 19.65
CA ALA A 157 -0.27 -3.17 19.84
C ALA A 157 0.01 -1.69 19.50
N TYR A 158 -0.61 -1.17 18.44
CA TYR A 158 -0.28 0.11 17.81
C TYR A 158 -1.49 1.02 17.60
N GLY A 159 -2.67 0.69 18.11
CA GLY A 159 -3.89 1.48 17.91
C GLY A 159 -3.76 2.91 18.46
N LYS A 160 -3.14 3.05 19.64
CA LYS A 160 -2.88 4.35 20.29
C LYS A 160 -1.74 5.14 19.66
N ASP A 161 -0.98 4.54 18.73
CA ASP A 161 0.16 5.18 18.09
C ASP A 161 -0.29 5.96 16.84
N LYS A 162 -0.25 7.29 16.93
CA LYS A 162 -0.68 8.20 15.85
C LYS A 162 0.30 8.26 14.68
N ASP A 163 1.51 7.74 14.85
CA ASP A 163 2.48 7.66 13.75
C ASP A 163 2.20 6.44 12.86
N LEU A 164 1.45 5.47 13.36
CA LEU A 164 1.19 4.19 12.70
C LEU A 164 -0.30 3.94 12.41
N THR A 165 -1.20 4.53 13.19
CA THR A 165 -2.64 4.31 13.10
C THR A 165 -3.37 5.65 12.99
N GLU A 166 -4.34 5.72 12.08
CA GLU A 166 -5.18 6.89 11.84
C GLU A 166 -6.64 6.59 12.21
N ALA A 167 -7.36 7.65 12.60
CA ALA A 167 -8.77 7.59 13.00
C ALA A 167 -9.10 6.50 14.05
N TYR A 168 -8.17 6.22 14.97
CA TYR A 168 -8.38 5.22 16.00
C TYR A 168 -9.40 5.70 17.04
N GLU A 169 -10.43 4.88 17.25
CA GLU A 169 -11.49 5.14 18.24
C GLU A 169 -11.45 4.05 19.32
N GLU A 170 -10.80 4.35 20.45
CA GLU A 170 -10.60 3.38 21.55
C GLU A 170 -11.93 2.78 22.07
N ASP A 171 -13.01 3.58 22.08
CA ASP A 171 -14.32 3.13 22.56
C ASP A 171 -14.92 1.99 21.73
N ILE A 172 -14.59 1.91 20.44
CA ILE A 172 -15.03 0.83 19.56
C ILE A 172 -14.34 -0.50 19.92
N TRP A 173 -13.13 -0.45 20.44
CA TRP A 173 -12.31 -1.62 20.75
C TRP A 173 -12.39 -2.06 22.22
N LYS A 174 -12.97 -1.23 23.09
CA LYS A 174 -13.04 -1.44 24.53
C LYS A 174 -13.76 -2.73 24.96
N PHE A 175 -14.68 -3.24 24.13
CA PHE A 175 -15.47 -4.44 24.41
C PHE A 175 -15.01 -5.68 23.64
N GLY A 176 -13.86 -5.60 22.96
CA GLY A 176 -13.37 -6.66 22.08
C GLY A 176 -13.99 -6.60 20.68
N TYR A 177 -13.40 -7.38 19.76
CA TYR A 177 -13.83 -7.54 18.37
C TYR A 177 -14.70 -8.78 18.19
#